data_AF-M4BXN3-F1
#
_entry.id   AF-M4BXN3-F1
#
_cell.length_a   1.000
_cell.length_b   1.000
_cell.length_c   1.000
_cell.angle_alpha   90.00
_cell.angle_beta   90.00
_cell.angle_gamma   90.00
#
_symmetry.space_group_name_H-M   'P 1'
#
loop_
_entity.id
_entity.type
_entity.pdbx_description
1 polymer ?
#
loop_
_entity_poly.entity_id
_entity_poly.type
_entity_poly.pdbx_seq_one_letter_code
_entity_poly.pdbx_strand_id
1 'polypeptide(L)'
;MDAANKRRVPPIDAEKNRTNDSLPPPLSRPASRHGARSPASSSSWFGAPLVYVALLFFGFMICVHVWQFSSLEMRQVLSTPFYNKTMVRFSTKCGTFIVDLYPEHAPKTVEAFKTLVDSGYYLNNTGFYYNEPKFVLQGGGYLSRKKSPINDLPVEYSAPSTERMVVIARSVQSNSGSTEFAIMLHDNTERNKPNKDGPGYTAFGRVVEGWHTIEFISKKMPSGYMIREDIGRQIGFDKVEFVERVTNDNEEARLRLEELTYVLETPHSVVIIAERNCPVKSELRKMLHMFRTTVRVKEIGWMSHVPFEWEALEALTGRTTLPLVFIQGKYIGGLREVQKLEQMGTLRAMLEKSGTLAEDTVWTAINQNALVLFSKSYCPYCKKTKETLAELGAKPLVFELDTRDDGPAIQAFLFRLTRQSTVPNLFIRSKSVGGNDNVQELKRSGELLGQLEDAGVIF
;
A
#
# COMPACT_ATOMS: atom_id res chain seq x y z
N MET A 1 -25.64 46.01 -44.23
CA MET A 1 -25.72 45.16 -43.03
C MET A 1 -24.54 45.53 -42.11
N ASP A 2 -24.36 46.79 -41.72
CA ASP A 2 -25.21 47.71 -40.90
C ASP A 2 -24.81 47.57 -39.41
N ALA A 3 -24.20 48.54 -38.72
CA ALA A 3 -24.57 49.95 -38.44
C ALA A 3 -25.79 50.08 -37.51
N ALA A 4 -25.87 50.98 -36.51
CA ALA A 4 -24.94 51.88 -35.80
C ALA A 4 -25.74 52.64 -34.68
N ASN A 5 -25.11 53.55 -33.90
CA ASN A 5 -25.76 54.57 -33.00
C ASN A 5 -26.51 54.02 -31.74
N LYS A 6 -26.80 54.71 -30.62
CA LYS A 6 -26.76 56.10 -30.04
C LYS A 6 -26.57 55.98 -28.47
N ARG A 7 -26.44 56.98 -27.57
CA ARG A 7 -25.84 58.36 -27.44
C ARG A 7 -26.07 58.90 -25.99
N ARG A 8 -25.05 59.47 -25.31
CA ARG A 8 -25.06 60.62 -24.31
C ARG A 8 -25.93 60.51 -23.02
N VAL A 9 -25.61 60.92 -21.77
CA VAL A 9 -24.61 61.83 -21.08
C VAL A 9 -24.93 63.35 -21.12
N PRO A 10 -24.73 64.18 -20.06
CA PRO A 10 -25.12 64.18 -18.62
C PRO A 10 -26.11 65.36 -18.32
N PRO A 11 -26.22 66.03 -17.12
CA PRO A 11 -25.26 67.11 -16.69
C PRO A 11 -25.15 67.52 -15.16
N ILE A 12 -24.05 68.23 -14.79
CA ILE A 12 -23.92 69.52 -14.00
C ILE A 12 -24.50 69.63 -12.56
N ASP A 13 -24.01 70.40 -11.55
CA ASP A 13 -22.94 71.43 -11.30
C ASP A 13 -22.13 71.02 -10.01
N ALA A 14 -20.99 71.52 -9.53
CA ALA A 14 -20.03 72.62 -9.80
C ALA A 14 -20.27 74.04 -9.18
N GLU A 15 -19.33 74.52 -8.33
CA GLU A 15 -19.09 75.94 -7.94
C GLU A 15 -17.71 76.12 -7.22
N LYS A 16 -17.30 77.35 -6.83
CA LYS A 16 -15.89 77.71 -6.47
C LYS A 16 -15.64 79.05 -5.72
N ASN A 17 -14.68 79.07 -4.77
CA ASN A 17 -13.91 80.24 -4.26
C ASN A 17 -12.56 79.72 -3.69
N ARG A 18 -11.35 80.28 -3.94
CA ARG A 18 -10.78 81.65 -3.75
C ARG A 18 -10.72 82.03 -2.27
N THR A 19 -9.60 82.49 -1.67
CA THR A 19 -8.44 83.33 -2.08
C THR A 19 -7.09 82.76 -1.56
N ASN A 20 -5.94 83.46 -1.50
CA ASN A 20 -5.07 84.19 -2.46
C ASN A 20 -3.75 84.58 -1.68
N ASP A 21 -2.65 84.94 -2.36
CA ASP A 21 -1.43 85.63 -1.80
C ASP A 21 -0.52 84.89 -0.75
N SER A 22 0.68 85.39 -0.38
CA SER A 22 1.90 85.61 -1.21
C SER A 22 3.21 85.74 -0.36
N LEU A 23 4.33 85.16 -0.85
CA LEU A 23 5.78 85.42 -0.56
C LEU A 23 6.37 85.39 0.90
N PRO A 24 7.72 85.23 1.07
CA PRO A 24 8.44 85.08 2.38
C PRO A 24 9.45 86.25 2.67
N PRO A 25 10.47 86.20 3.58
CA PRO A 25 10.87 85.27 4.68
C PRO A 25 10.88 86.05 6.07
N PRO A 26 11.93 86.27 6.93
CA PRO A 26 13.20 85.56 7.27
C PRO A 26 13.61 85.49 8.80
N LEU A 27 14.74 84.80 9.07
CA LEU A 27 15.78 85.01 10.14
C LEU A 27 15.45 85.01 11.67
N SER A 28 16.03 84.06 12.42
CA SER A 28 17.11 84.30 13.44
C SER A 28 17.59 82.99 14.14
N ARG A 29 18.48 83.07 15.15
CA ARG A 29 19.42 82.03 15.69
C ARG A 29 19.77 82.36 17.18
N PRO A 30 20.63 81.65 17.98
CA PRO A 30 21.34 80.34 17.82
C PRO A 30 21.44 79.44 19.11
N ALA A 31 22.23 78.34 19.01
CA ALA A 31 23.03 77.65 20.06
C ALA A 31 22.32 76.68 21.07
N SER A 32 22.98 75.67 21.69
CA SER A 32 24.43 75.34 21.73
C SER A 32 24.82 73.84 21.89
N ARG A 33 25.95 73.46 21.26
CA ARG A 33 27.07 72.55 21.67
C ARG A 33 26.92 71.08 22.13
N HIS A 34 27.64 70.23 21.36
CA HIS A 34 28.57 69.14 21.73
C HIS A 34 28.13 67.89 22.54
N GLY A 35 28.56 66.70 22.07
CA GLY A 35 28.66 65.49 22.90
C GLY A 35 28.63 64.16 22.11
N ALA A 36 29.76 63.74 21.51
CA ALA A 36 29.84 62.44 20.84
C ALA A 36 30.39 61.36 21.80
N ARG A 37 29.68 60.23 21.94
CA ARG A 37 30.18 58.98 22.53
C ARG A 37 29.38 57.78 22.02
N SER A 38 30.07 56.72 21.61
CA SER A 38 29.49 55.43 21.26
C SER A 38 29.39 54.52 22.49
N PRO A 39 28.33 53.69 22.60
CA PRO A 39 28.31 52.54 23.48
C PRO A 39 28.70 51.26 22.72
N ALA A 40 29.40 50.36 23.41
CA ALA A 40 29.59 48.97 23.01
C ALA A 40 29.18 48.06 24.18
N SER A 41 29.09 46.75 23.94
CA SER A 41 28.50 45.73 24.83
C SER A 41 26.95 45.81 24.92
N SER A 42 26.21 44.71 25.13
CA SER A 42 26.61 43.30 25.25
C SER A 42 25.55 42.37 24.66
N SER A 43 25.94 41.34 23.91
CA SER A 43 25.08 40.20 23.57
C SER A 43 25.46 38.97 24.42
N SER A 44 24.49 38.38 25.11
CA SER A 44 24.71 37.31 26.08
C SER A 44 24.89 35.94 25.41
N TRP A 45 26.15 35.53 25.23
CA TRP A 45 26.52 34.30 24.50
C TRP A 45 26.20 32.97 25.23
N PHE A 46 25.44 33.02 26.33
CA PHE A 46 25.08 31.86 27.16
C PHE A 46 23.77 31.15 26.73
N GLY A 47 22.92 31.77 25.91
CA GLY A 47 21.64 31.16 25.48
C GLY A 47 21.78 30.17 24.32
N ALA A 48 22.77 30.37 23.44
CA ALA A 48 22.87 29.64 22.17
C ALA A 48 22.97 28.10 22.31
N PRO A 49 23.77 27.52 23.24
CA PRO A 49 23.88 26.06 23.35
C PRO A 49 22.56 25.37 23.69
N LEU A 50 21.76 25.97 24.59
CA LEU A 50 20.44 25.45 24.95
C LEU A 50 19.44 25.57 23.79
N VAL A 51 19.50 26.64 23.01
CA VAL A 51 18.68 26.79 21.79
C VAL A 51 19.05 25.73 20.75
N TYR A 52 20.34 25.44 20.53
CA TYR A 52 20.75 24.37 19.61
C TYR A 52 20.36 22.98 20.11
N VAL A 53 20.50 22.68 21.40
CA VAL A 53 20.02 21.40 21.98
C VAL A 53 18.51 21.27 21.85
N ALA A 54 17.75 22.34 22.10
CA ALA A 54 16.29 22.34 21.91
C ALA A 54 15.92 22.14 20.42
N LEU A 55 16.56 22.83 19.48
CA LEU A 55 16.31 22.67 18.04
C LEU A 55 16.70 21.27 17.53
N LEU A 56 17.78 20.66 18.04
CA LEU A 56 18.14 19.28 17.73
C LEU A 56 17.16 18.28 18.35
N PHE A 57 16.67 18.52 19.57
CA PHE A 57 15.66 17.67 20.22
C PHE A 57 14.30 17.76 19.50
N PHE A 58 13.81 18.97 19.19
CA PHE A 58 12.59 19.16 18.42
C PHE A 58 12.75 18.66 16.97
N GLY A 59 13.90 18.87 16.33
CA GLY A 59 14.19 18.30 15.01
C GLY A 59 14.18 16.77 15.02
N PHE A 60 14.81 16.15 16.02
CA PHE A 60 14.76 14.69 16.23
C PHE A 60 13.34 14.21 16.50
N MET A 61 12.57 14.89 17.37
CA MET A 61 11.17 14.56 17.64
C MET A 61 10.28 14.73 16.41
N ILE A 62 10.53 15.72 15.55
CA ILE A 62 9.84 15.90 14.27
C ILE A 62 10.21 14.77 13.29
N CYS A 63 11.48 14.39 13.18
CA CYS A 63 11.89 13.25 12.33
C CYS A 63 11.30 11.93 12.83
N VAL A 64 11.33 11.68 14.14
CA VAL A 64 10.69 10.52 14.79
C VAL A 64 9.18 10.55 14.55
N HIS A 65 8.51 11.68 14.73
CA HIS A 65 7.07 11.80 14.46
C HIS A 65 6.73 11.63 12.98
N VAL A 66 7.47 12.19 12.03
CA VAL A 66 7.18 12.02 10.59
C VAL A 66 7.35 10.56 10.14
N TRP A 67 8.37 9.87 10.67
CA TRP A 67 8.58 8.43 10.42
C TRP A 67 7.57 7.54 11.16
N GLN A 68 7.16 7.93 12.38
CA GLN A 68 6.04 7.30 13.07
C GLN A 68 4.73 7.49 12.31
N PHE A 69 4.26 8.72 12.07
CA PHE A 69 2.94 8.99 11.49
C PHE A 69 2.69 8.24 10.18
N SER A 70 3.69 8.23 9.28
CA SER A 70 3.57 7.53 7.99
C SER A 70 3.49 6.00 8.08
N SER A 71 4.01 5.39 9.14
CA SER A 71 3.84 3.95 9.44
C SER A 71 2.63 3.68 10.37
N LEU A 72 2.28 4.65 11.23
CA LEU A 72 1.14 4.59 12.13
C LEU A 72 -0.18 4.55 11.38
N GLU A 73 -0.39 5.35 10.33
CA GLU A 73 -1.66 5.37 9.59
C GLU A 73 -2.02 3.96 9.07
N MET A 74 -1.07 3.28 8.41
CA MET A 74 -1.27 1.92 7.89
C MET A 74 -1.44 0.91 9.03
N ARG A 75 -0.55 0.92 10.04
CA ARG A 75 -0.62 0.01 11.18
C ARG A 75 -1.89 0.19 12.00
N GLN A 76 -2.37 1.43 12.16
CA GLN A 76 -3.60 1.76 12.85
C GLN A 76 -4.77 1.10 12.14
N VAL A 77 -4.98 1.39 10.84
CA VAL A 77 -6.05 0.79 10.03
C VAL A 77 -6.04 -0.74 10.11
N LEU A 78 -4.88 -1.38 9.93
CA LEU A 78 -4.76 -2.85 9.99
C LEU A 78 -4.91 -3.43 11.41
N SER A 79 -4.66 -2.65 12.46
CA SER A 79 -4.85 -3.07 13.86
C SER A 79 -6.27 -2.91 14.38
N THR A 80 -7.08 -2.04 13.75
CA THR A 80 -8.45 -1.73 14.15
C THR A 80 -9.49 -2.54 13.38
N PRO A 81 -10.66 -2.81 13.98
CA PRO A 81 -11.86 -3.23 13.24
C PRO A 81 -12.20 -2.26 12.09
N PHE A 82 -12.15 -2.73 10.84
CA PHE A 82 -12.47 -1.91 9.66
C PHE A 82 -13.67 -2.41 8.83
N TYR A 83 -14.07 -3.68 8.97
CA TYR A 83 -15.41 -4.14 8.59
C TYR A 83 -16.07 -4.89 9.75
N ASN A 84 -17.40 -4.80 9.80
CA ASN A 84 -18.27 -5.79 10.42
C ASN A 84 -19.11 -6.41 9.31
N LYS A 85 -18.96 -7.71 9.06
CA LYS A 85 -19.71 -8.47 8.05
C LYS A 85 -20.69 -9.42 8.69
N THR A 86 -21.96 -9.33 8.31
CA THR A 86 -22.99 -10.33 8.65
C THR A 86 -22.82 -11.57 7.78
N MET A 87 -22.22 -12.62 8.35
CA MET A 87 -21.99 -13.93 7.73
C MET A 87 -23.00 -14.96 8.25
N VAL A 88 -23.03 -16.16 7.67
CA VAL A 88 -23.88 -17.27 8.14
C VAL A 88 -23.02 -18.43 8.65
N ARG A 89 -23.19 -18.78 9.93
CA ARG A 89 -22.55 -19.94 10.57
C ARG A 89 -23.46 -21.16 10.44
N PHE A 90 -22.89 -22.27 9.98
CA PHE A 90 -23.49 -23.59 9.97
C PHE A 90 -22.77 -24.50 10.97
N SER A 91 -23.48 -24.97 11.99
CA SER A 91 -22.99 -25.96 12.94
C SER A 91 -23.49 -27.35 12.59
N THR A 92 -22.61 -28.36 12.63
CA THR A 92 -22.95 -29.76 12.35
C THR A 92 -22.27 -30.72 13.34
N LYS A 93 -22.79 -31.95 13.43
CA LYS A 93 -22.17 -33.11 14.10
C LYS A 93 -20.75 -33.48 13.62
N CYS A 94 -20.20 -32.77 12.64
CA CYS A 94 -18.85 -32.95 12.10
C CYS A 94 -17.95 -31.71 12.29
N GLY A 95 -18.46 -30.65 12.95
CA GLY A 95 -17.80 -29.35 13.09
C GLY A 95 -18.64 -28.21 12.53
N THR A 96 -18.08 -27.00 12.61
CA THR A 96 -18.72 -25.75 12.17
C THR A 96 -18.02 -25.20 10.92
N PHE A 97 -18.75 -24.48 10.08
CA PHE A 97 -18.20 -23.63 9.01
C PHE A 97 -18.95 -22.30 8.90
N ILE A 98 -18.33 -21.28 8.30
CA ILE A 98 -18.92 -19.94 8.14
C ILE A 98 -18.85 -19.52 6.67
N VAL A 99 -19.97 -18.99 6.17
CA VAL A 99 -20.16 -18.50 4.81
C VAL A 99 -20.27 -16.97 4.83
N ASP A 100 -19.35 -16.27 4.17
CA ASP A 100 -19.49 -14.87 3.81
C ASP A 100 -20.45 -14.74 2.63
N LEU A 101 -21.27 -13.69 2.58
CA LEU A 101 -22.33 -13.49 1.58
C LEU A 101 -22.02 -12.27 0.70
N TYR A 102 -22.28 -12.39 -0.60
CA TYR A 102 -21.87 -11.44 -1.64
C TYR A 102 -23.08 -10.74 -2.30
N PRO A 103 -23.79 -9.84 -1.59
CA PRO A 103 -24.97 -9.14 -2.11
C PRO A 103 -24.66 -8.21 -3.29
N GLU A 104 -23.43 -7.73 -3.43
CA GLU A 104 -22.93 -6.99 -4.59
C GLU A 104 -22.86 -7.84 -5.87
N HIS A 105 -22.73 -9.16 -5.71
CA HIS A 105 -22.68 -10.12 -6.82
C HIS A 105 -24.05 -10.77 -7.11
N ALA A 106 -24.81 -11.11 -6.08
CA ALA A 106 -26.06 -11.87 -6.19
C ALA A 106 -27.14 -11.36 -5.20
N PRO A 107 -27.63 -10.12 -5.37
CA PRO A 107 -28.45 -9.45 -4.36
C PRO A 107 -29.73 -10.20 -4.03
N LYS A 108 -30.47 -10.70 -5.05
CA LYS A 108 -31.75 -11.41 -4.82
C LYS A 108 -31.52 -12.77 -4.20
N THR A 109 -30.45 -13.45 -4.61
CA THR A 109 -30.06 -14.75 -4.06
C THR A 109 -29.64 -14.62 -2.60
N VAL A 110 -28.90 -13.57 -2.24
CA VAL A 110 -28.50 -13.28 -0.85
C VAL A 110 -29.71 -12.87 0.01
N GLU A 111 -30.60 -12.01 -0.48
CA GLU A 111 -31.84 -11.64 0.23
C GLU A 111 -32.74 -12.86 0.50
N ALA A 112 -32.91 -13.72 -0.50
CA ALA A 112 -33.67 -14.96 -0.38
C ALA A 112 -33.00 -15.97 0.57
N PHE A 113 -31.68 -16.15 0.46
CA PHE A 113 -30.92 -17.02 1.37
C PHE A 113 -30.99 -16.52 2.83
N LYS A 114 -30.92 -15.21 3.05
CA LYS A 114 -31.12 -14.62 4.38
C LYS A 114 -32.51 -14.94 4.94
N THR A 115 -33.56 -14.75 4.12
CA THR A 115 -34.94 -15.13 4.46
C THR A 115 -35.08 -16.63 4.83
N LEU A 116 -34.32 -17.52 4.19
CA LEU A 116 -34.27 -18.95 4.53
C LEU A 116 -33.54 -19.23 5.86
N VAL A 117 -32.55 -18.42 6.23
CA VAL A 117 -31.90 -18.50 7.55
C VAL A 117 -32.83 -17.97 8.65
N ASP A 118 -33.40 -16.77 8.50
CA ASP A 118 -34.30 -16.14 9.48
C ASP A 118 -35.56 -16.98 9.76
N SER A 119 -36.14 -17.58 8.72
CA SER A 119 -37.30 -18.48 8.86
C SER A 119 -36.97 -19.85 9.45
N GLY A 120 -35.71 -20.13 9.76
CA GLY A 120 -35.24 -21.43 10.23
C GLY A 120 -35.42 -22.55 9.18
N TYR A 121 -35.52 -22.21 7.89
CA TYR A 121 -35.69 -23.22 6.83
C TYR A 121 -34.55 -24.24 6.83
N TYR A 122 -33.31 -23.82 7.11
CA TYR A 122 -32.16 -24.73 7.20
C TYR A 122 -32.06 -25.51 8.52
N LEU A 123 -33.00 -25.37 9.46
CA LEU A 123 -33.09 -26.18 10.69
C LEU A 123 -34.07 -27.35 10.52
N ASN A 124 -33.67 -28.55 10.97
CA ASN A 124 -34.45 -29.81 10.95
C ASN A 124 -34.78 -30.35 9.54
N ASN A 125 -34.50 -31.65 9.34
CA ASN A 125 -34.71 -32.36 8.06
C ASN A 125 -34.02 -31.71 6.85
N THR A 126 -32.88 -31.06 7.10
CA THR A 126 -32.05 -30.31 6.16
C THR A 126 -30.57 -30.57 6.43
N GLY A 127 -29.76 -30.63 5.38
CA GLY A 127 -28.35 -31.01 5.48
C GLY A 127 -27.72 -31.29 4.12
N PHE A 128 -26.48 -31.76 4.12
CA PHE A 128 -25.80 -32.24 2.90
C PHE A 128 -26.39 -33.56 2.43
N TYR A 129 -26.68 -33.70 1.13
CA TYR A 129 -27.33 -34.89 0.54
C TYR A 129 -26.73 -35.34 -0.79
N TYR A 130 -25.88 -34.53 -1.42
CA TYR A 130 -25.11 -34.89 -2.61
C TYR A 130 -23.66 -34.48 -2.40
N ASN A 131 -22.74 -35.39 -2.69
CA ASN A 131 -21.31 -35.20 -2.52
C ASN A 131 -20.60 -35.77 -3.75
N GLU A 132 -19.90 -34.94 -4.49
CA GLU A 132 -19.00 -35.36 -5.56
C GLU A 132 -17.64 -34.75 -5.24
N PRO A 133 -16.72 -35.50 -4.60
CA PRO A 133 -15.48 -34.96 -4.05
C PRO A 133 -14.62 -34.18 -5.04
N LYS A 134 -14.73 -34.47 -6.35
CA LYS A 134 -14.02 -33.76 -7.43
C LYS A 134 -14.80 -32.57 -8.02
N PHE A 135 -15.89 -32.14 -7.38
CA PHE A 135 -16.79 -31.12 -7.89
C PHE A 135 -17.40 -30.27 -6.76
N VAL A 136 -18.38 -30.81 -6.01
CA VAL A 136 -19.19 -30.05 -5.04
C VAL A 136 -19.67 -30.89 -3.86
N LEU A 137 -19.97 -30.22 -2.76
CA LEU A 137 -20.77 -30.72 -1.64
C LEU A 137 -22.08 -29.90 -1.57
N GLN A 138 -23.23 -30.55 -1.72
CA GLN A 138 -24.53 -29.89 -1.90
C GLN A 138 -25.53 -30.27 -0.81
N GLY A 139 -26.26 -29.27 -0.31
CA GLY A 139 -27.16 -29.38 0.83
C GLY A 139 -28.36 -28.44 0.79
N GLY A 140 -29.34 -28.74 1.64
CA GLY A 140 -30.65 -28.08 1.68
C GLY A 140 -31.77 -29.07 2.05
N GLY A 141 -32.93 -28.95 1.40
CA GLY A 141 -34.19 -29.65 1.74
C GLY A 141 -34.57 -30.83 0.85
N TYR A 142 -33.77 -31.13 -0.18
CA TYR A 142 -34.08 -32.12 -1.22
C TYR A 142 -34.49 -33.50 -0.68
N LEU A 143 -33.72 -34.03 0.27
CA LEU A 143 -33.88 -35.40 0.76
C LEU A 143 -35.26 -35.60 1.44
N SER A 144 -35.65 -34.62 2.26
CA SER A 144 -36.94 -34.59 2.97
C SER A 144 -38.11 -34.04 2.13
N ARG A 145 -37.84 -33.49 0.93
CA ARG A 145 -38.81 -32.71 0.11
C ARG A 145 -39.38 -31.49 0.87
N LYS A 146 -38.55 -30.79 1.66
CA LYS A 146 -38.97 -29.61 2.42
C LYS A 146 -39.36 -28.48 1.45
N LYS A 147 -40.67 -28.26 1.27
CA LYS A 147 -41.23 -27.29 0.31
C LYS A 147 -40.56 -25.92 0.44
N SER A 148 -40.14 -25.33 -0.67
CA SER A 148 -39.61 -23.96 -0.69
C SER A 148 -40.65 -22.95 -0.15
N PRO A 149 -40.26 -22.08 0.81
CA PRO A 149 -41.08 -20.94 1.23
C PRO A 149 -40.90 -19.71 0.32
N ILE A 150 -39.93 -19.74 -0.60
CA ILE A 150 -39.61 -18.67 -1.55
C ILE A 150 -39.92 -19.07 -2.99
N ASN A 151 -40.08 -18.07 -3.86
CA ASN A 151 -40.19 -18.24 -5.31
C ASN A 151 -38.85 -18.64 -5.93
N ASP A 152 -38.88 -19.16 -7.16
CA ASP A 152 -37.67 -19.47 -7.93
C ASP A 152 -36.87 -18.20 -8.28
N LEU A 153 -35.55 -18.31 -8.14
CA LEU A 153 -34.59 -17.23 -8.26
C LEU A 153 -34.04 -17.12 -9.70
N PRO A 154 -33.79 -15.89 -10.20
CA PRO A 154 -33.08 -15.68 -11.45
C PRO A 154 -31.58 -15.98 -11.31
N VAL A 155 -30.89 -16.24 -12.42
CA VAL A 155 -29.44 -16.45 -12.39
C VAL A 155 -28.69 -15.12 -12.46
N GLU A 156 -28.01 -14.76 -11.36
CA GLU A 156 -27.23 -13.54 -11.17
C GLU A 156 -25.73 -13.87 -11.39
N TYR A 157 -25.36 -14.28 -12.61
CA TYR A 157 -23.97 -14.66 -12.91
C TYR A 157 -23.06 -13.43 -12.99
N SER A 158 -22.34 -13.14 -11.90
CA SER A 158 -21.36 -12.06 -11.80
C SER A 158 -20.03 -12.45 -11.14
N ALA A 159 -19.96 -13.62 -10.50
CA ALA A 159 -18.79 -14.14 -9.79
C ALA A 159 -18.44 -15.58 -10.23
N PRO A 160 -17.16 -15.97 -10.23
CA PRO A 160 -16.71 -17.28 -10.69
C PRO A 160 -16.96 -18.40 -9.65
N SER A 161 -17.19 -19.63 -10.10
CA SER A 161 -17.36 -20.82 -9.25
C SER A 161 -16.03 -21.47 -8.85
N THR A 162 -15.13 -20.69 -8.25
CA THR A 162 -13.85 -21.18 -7.74
C THR A 162 -14.01 -22.07 -6.49
N GLU A 163 -12.93 -22.73 -6.04
CA GLU A 163 -12.91 -23.47 -4.77
C GLU A 163 -13.49 -22.62 -3.62
N ARG A 164 -14.22 -23.25 -2.70
CA ARG A 164 -14.90 -22.67 -1.52
C ARG A 164 -16.11 -21.78 -1.81
N MET A 165 -16.43 -21.51 -3.08
CA MET A 165 -17.62 -20.73 -3.41
C MET A 165 -18.91 -21.49 -3.12
N VAL A 166 -19.91 -20.75 -2.67
CA VAL A 166 -21.28 -21.23 -2.45
C VAL A 166 -22.14 -20.71 -3.60
N VAL A 167 -22.71 -21.64 -4.37
CA VAL A 167 -23.62 -21.33 -5.48
C VAL A 167 -25.02 -21.82 -5.16
N ILE A 168 -26.05 -21.14 -5.67
CA ILE A 168 -27.40 -21.68 -5.61
C ILE A 168 -27.53 -22.82 -6.62
N ALA A 169 -28.03 -23.96 -6.18
CA ALA A 169 -28.29 -25.09 -7.05
C ALA A 169 -29.66 -24.89 -7.72
N ARG A 170 -29.77 -25.28 -9.00
CA ARG A 170 -30.98 -25.16 -9.82
C ARG A 170 -31.22 -26.45 -10.60
N SER A 171 -32.42 -26.60 -11.16
CA SER A 171 -32.70 -27.63 -12.15
C SER A 171 -32.11 -27.25 -13.53
N VAL A 172 -32.39 -28.06 -14.55
CA VAL A 172 -32.07 -27.74 -15.96
C VAL A 172 -32.67 -26.38 -16.38
N GLN A 173 -33.85 -26.01 -15.86
CA GLN A 173 -34.48 -24.72 -16.12
C GLN A 173 -33.66 -23.57 -15.51
N SER A 174 -33.41 -22.52 -16.29
CA SER A 174 -32.57 -21.37 -15.91
C SER A 174 -32.93 -20.78 -14.54
N ASN A 175 -34.16 -20.32 -14.38
CA ASN A 175 -34.65 -19.68 -13.17
C ASN A 175 -35.41 -20.71 -12.33
N SER A 176 -34.67 -21.61 -11.69
CA SER A 176 -35.21 -22.66 -10.80
C SER A 176 -34.30 -22.95 -9.59
N GLY A 177 -33.44 -21.99 -9.24
CA GLY A 177 -32.73 -22.02 -7.96
C GLY A 177 -33.64 -21.53 -6.85
N SER A 178 -33.57 -22.14 -5.66
CA SER A 178 -34.41 -21.71 -4.54
C SER A 178 -33.74 -21.99 -3.19
N THR A 179 -33.78 -23.24 -2.74
CA THR A 179 -33.42 -23.63 -1.36
C THR A 179 -32.16 -24.47 -1.26
N GLU A 180 -31.79 -25.17 -2.33
CA GLU A 180 -30.61 -26.04 -2.37
C GLU A 180 -29.35 -25.21 -2.74
N PHE A 181 -28.24 -25.42 -2.03
CA PHE A 181 -26.97 -24.75 -2.29
C PHE A 181 -25.82 -25.75 -2.41
N ALA A 182 -24.80 -25.40 -3.21
CA ALA A 182 -23.62 -26.23 -3.42
C ALA A 182 -22.33 -25.46 -3.11
N ILE A 183 -21.48 -26.08 -2.29
CA ILE A 183 -20.12 -25.61 -1.95
C ILE A 183 -19.15 -26.23 -2.96
N MET A 184 -18.38 -25.42 -3.66
CA MET A 184 -17.37 -25.86 -4.62
C MET A 184 -16.17 -26.48 -3.91
N LEU A 185 -15.90 -27.77 -4.14
CA LEU A 185 -14.73 -28.47 -3.56
C LEU A 185 -13.45 -28.27 -4.38
N HIS A 186 -13.58 -27.78 -5.61
CA HIS A 186 -12.50 -27.41 -6.53
C HIS A 186 -12.94 -26.20 -7.38
N ASP A 187 -12.04 -25.64 -8.18
CA ASP A 187 -12.42 -24.62 -9.16
C ASP A 187 -13.25 -25.22 -10.31
N ASN A 188 -14.50 -24.80 -10.40
CA ASN A 188 -15.50 -25.23 -11.38
C ASN A 188 -15.89 -24.11 -12.34
N THR A 189 -15.17 -22.99 -12.36
CA THR A 189 -15.54 -21.76 -13.11
C THR A 189 -15.80 -22.04 -14.59
N GLU A 190 -14.92 -22.79 -15.25
CA GLU A 190 -15.07 -23.15 -16.67
C GLU A 190 -16.25 -24.09 -16.96
N ARG A 191 -16.72 -24.84 -15.96
CA ARG A 191 -17.88 -25.75 -16.04
C ARG A 191 -19.20 -25.05 -15.70
N ASN A 192 -19.15 -24.06 -14.81
CA ASN A 192 -20.33 -23.40 -14.24
C ASN A 192 -20.64 -22.04 -14.88
N LYS A 193 -19.81 -21.53 -15.80
CA LYS A 193 -20.08 -20.30 -16.55
C LYS A 193 -21.26 -20.44 -17.54
N PRO A 194 -21.87 -19.33 -17.98
CA PRO A 194 -22.89 -19.34 -19.02
C PRO A 194 -22.37 -19.97 -20.32
N ASN A 195 -23.18 -20.80 -20.95
CA ASN A 195 -22.87 -21.45 -22.23
C ASN A 195 -24.15 -21.58 -23.09
N LYS A 196 -24.12 -22.39 -24.15
CA LYS A 196 -25.29 -22.60 -25.04
C LYS A 196 -26.44 -23.36 -24.37
N ASP A 197 -26.13 -24.13 -23.33
CA ASP A 197 -27.00 -25.11 -22.70
C ASP A 197 -27.56 -24.61 -21.34
N GLY A 198 -27.09 -23.47 -20.85
CA GLY A 198 -27.66 -22.80 -19.69
C GLY A 198 -26.92 -21.53 -19.22
N PRO A 199 -27.55 -20.74 -18.32
CA PRO A 199 -27.04 -19.45 -17.83
C PRO A 199 -25.90 -19.56 -16.79
N GLY A 200 -25.28 -20.73 -16.62
CA GLY A 200 -24.36 -20.99 -15.53
C GLY A 200 -25.06 -21.17 -14.17
N TYR A 201 -24.39 -20.77 -13.08
CA TYR A 201 -24.87 -20.83 -11.69
C TYR A 201 -24.56 -19.53 -10.92
N THR A 202 -25.48 -19.08 -10.07
CA THR A 202 -25.28 -17.89 -9.23
C THR A 202 -24.38 -18.22 -8.04
N ALA A 203 -23.16 -17.70 -8.03
CA ALA A 203 -22.30 -17.69 -6.85
C ALA A 203 -22.69 -16.52 -5.94
N PHE A 204 -23.08 -16.81 -4.69
CA PHE A 204 -23.67 -15.84 -3.76
C PHE A 204 -22.94 -15.70 -2.42
N GLY A 205 -21.87 -16.47 -2.21
CA GLY A 205 -21.06 -16.42 -1.01
C GLY A 205 -19.85 -17.36 -1.06
N ARG A 206 -19.07 -17.40 0.02
CA ARG A 206 -17.82 -18.18 0.11
C ARG A 206 -17.62 -18.76 1.52
N VAL A 207 -17.18 -20.01 1.62
CA VAL A 207 -16.74 -20.58 2.90
C VAL A 207 -15.43 -19.92 3.32
N VAL A 208 -15.46 -19.14 4.40
CA VAL A 208 -14.32 -18.37 4.93
C VAL A 208 -13.67 -19.02 6.15
N GLU A 209 -14.45 -19.72 6.98
CA GLU A 209 -13.95 -20.46 8.14
C GLU A 209 -14.49 -21.90 8.16
N GLY A 210 -13.76 -22.81 8.80
CA GLY A 210 -14.15 -24.23 8.91
C GLY A 210 -13.98 -25.04 7.63
N TRP A 211 -13.02 -24.70 6.76
CA TRP A 211 -12.78 -25.47 5.52
C TRP A 211 -12.46 -26.96 5.79
N HIS A 212 -11.68 -27.24 6.84
CA HIS A 212 -11.41 -28.62 7.28
C HIS A 212 -12.71 -29.39 7.64
N THR A 213 -13.78 -28.70 8.07
CA THR A 213 -15.10 -29.29 8.33
C THR A 213 -15.72 -29.75 7.01
N ILE A 214 -15.66 -28.93 5.97
CA ILE A 214 -16.16 -29.26 4.62
C ILE A 214 -15.39 -30.45 4.03
N GLU A 215 -14.06 -30.45 4.13
CA GLU A 215 -13.21 -31.56 3.67
C GLU A 215 -13.50 -32.86 4.43
N PHE A 216 -13.64 -32.79 5.76
CA PHE A 216 -13.98 -33.94 6.59
C PHE A 216 -15.39 -34.47 6.31
N ILE A 217 -16.37 -33.59 6.04
CA ILE A 217 -17.73 -33.96 5.62
C ILE A 217 -17.70 -34.68 4.26
N SER A 218 -17.03 -34.10 3.25
CA SER A 218 -16.93 -34.71 1.91
C SER A 218 -16.20 -36.05 1.93
N LYS A 219 -15.17 -36.21 2.78
CA LYS A 219 -14.46 -37.48 3.01
C LYS A 219 -15.30 -38.53 3.76
N LYS A 220 -16.29 -38.11 4.54
CA LYS A 220 -17.15 -38.98 5.37
C LYS A 220 -18.44 -39.38 4.66
N MET A 221 -18.92 -38.60 3.71
CA MET A 221 -20.07 -38.95 2.87
C MET A 221 -19.66 -39.89 1.72
N PRO A 222 -20.53 -40.81 1.29
CA PRO A 222 -20.34 -41.51 0.01
C PRO A 222 -20.32 -40.51 -1.16
N SER A 223 -19.78 -40.91 -2.30
CA SER A 223 -19.95 -40.13 -3.55
C SER A 223 -21.33 -40.39 -4.16
N GLY A 224 -21.91 -39.39 -4.80
CA GLY A 224 -23.24 -39.43 -5.41
C GLY A 224 -24.34 -38.84 -4.52
N TYR A 225 -25.59 -39.17 -4.87
CA TYR A 225 -26.79 -38.73 -4.14
C TYR A 225 -27.14 -39.73 -3.02
N MET A 226 -27.50 -39.20 -1.86
CA MET A 226 -28.12 -40.01 -0.79
C MET A 226 -29.55 -40.41 -1.15
N ILE A 227 -29.91 -41.65 -0.84
CA ILE A 227 -31.30 -42.14 -0.91
C ILE A 227 -32.08 -41.80 0.36
N ARG A 228 -33.41 -41.85 0.30
CA ARG A 228 -34.32 -41.36 1.37
C ARG A 228 -34.16 -42.14 2.66
N GLU A 229 -33.88 -43.42 2.50
CA GLU A 229 -33.67 -44.43 3.52
C GLU A 229 -32.42 -44.11 4.36
N ASP A 230 -31.48 -43.34 3.81
CA ASP A 230 -30.27 -42.85 4.48
C ASP A 230 -30.43 -41.49 5.18
N ILE A 231 -31.64 -40.93 5.29
CA ILE A 231 -31.85 -39.61 5.94
C ILE A 231 -31.33 -39.57 7.39
N GLY A 232 -31.39 -40.68 8.14
CA GLY A 232 -30.81 -40.78 9.48
C GLY A 232 -29.27 -40.75 9.51
N ARG A 233 -28.60 -41.00 8.37
CA ARG A 233 -27.14 -40.90 8.23
C ARG A 233 -26.71 -39.49 7.82
N GLN A 234 -27.61 -38.70 7.20
CA GLN A 234 -27.38 -37.37 6.64
C GLN A 234 -26.58 -36.46 7.60
N ILE A 235 -25.64 -35.69 7.07
CA ILE A 235 -24.96 -34.64 7.85
C ILE A 235 -25.85 -33.40 7.82
N GLY A 236 -26.75 -33.35 8.80
CA GLY A 236 -27.69 -32.27 9.03
C GLY A 236 -27.04 -30.99 9.51
N PHE A 237 -27.80 -29.89 9.43
CA PHE A 237 -27.44 -28.62 10.05
C PHE A 237 -28.13 -28.53 11.42
N ASP A 238 -27.34 -28.63 12.49
CA ASP A 238 -27.83 -28.64 13.88
C ASP A 238 -28.16 -27.21 14.35
N LYS A 239 -27.48 -26.22 13.79
CA LYS A 239 -27.76 -24.79 13.94
C LYS A 239 -27.33 -24.04 12.68
N VAL A 240 -28.13 -23.08 12.25
CA VAL A 240 -27.78 -22.10 11.21
C VAL A 240 -28.15 -20.73 11.75
N GLU A 241 -27.20 -19.80 11.80
CA GLU A 241 -27.39 -18.49 12.42
C GLU A 241 -26.58 -17.39 11.71
N PHE A 242 -27.04 -16.15 11.81
CA PHE A 242 -26.22 -15.00 11.46
C PHE A 242 -25.14 -14.76 12.51
N VAL A 243 -23.96 -14.35 12.05
CA VAL A 243 -22.82 -14.01 12.89
C VAL A 243 -22.16 -12.75 12.35
N GLU A 244 -21.81 -11.85 13.25
CA GLU A 244 -20.98 -10.71 12.93
C GLU A 244 -19.52 -11.13 13.01
N ARG A 245 -18.76 -10.96 11.92
CA ARG A 245 -17.31 -11.15 11.90
C ARG A 245 -16.63 -9.80 11.68
N VAL A 246 -15.78 -9.44 12.62
CA VAL A 246 -14.86 -8.30 12.54
C VAL A 246 -13.53 -8.76 11.92
N THR A 247 -12.88 -7.91 11.12
CA THR A 247 -11.76 -8.37 10.28
C THR A 247 -10.51 -8.83 11.04
N ASN A 248 -10.19 -8.22 12.18
CA ASN A 248 -8.95 -8.46 12.94
C ASN A 248 -9.13 -9.35 14.20
N ASP A 249 -10.34 -9.87 14.45
CA ASP A 249 -10.63 -10.73 15.62
C ASP A 249 -10.14 -12.18 15.44
N ASN A 250 -10.02 -12.63 14.19
CA ASN A 250 -9.61 -13.99 13.82
C ASN A 250 -8.06 -14.11 13.80
N GLU A 251 -7.51 -15.21 14.32
CA GLU A 251 -6.07 -15.44 14.40
C GLU A 251 -5.38 -15.59 13.03
N GLU A 252 -5.98 -16.35 12.09
CA GLU A 252 -5.45 -16.41 10.71
C GLU A 252 -5.52 -15.02 10.05
N ALA A 253 -6.57 -14.24 10.33
CA ALA A 253 -6.67 -12.86 9.84
C ALA A 253 -5.51 -12.01 10.35
N ARG A 254 -5.29 -11.95 11.66
CA ARG A 254 -4.15 -11.21 12.24
C ARG A 254 -2.83 -11.58 11.60
N LEU A 255 -2.56 -12.88 11.39
CA LEU A 255 -1.33 -13.34 10.76
C LEU A 255 -1.20 -12.87 9.29
N ARG A 256 -2.30 -12.80 8.52
CA ARG A 256 -2.28 -12.21 7.16
C ARG A 256 -2.10 -10.70 7.18
N LEU A 257 -2.73 -9.99 8.12
CA LEU A 257 -2.57 -8.54 8.27
C LEU A 257 -1.14 -8.18 8.68
N GLU A 258 -0.49 -9.00 9.51
CA GLU A 258 0.92 -8.86 9.88
C GLU A 258 1.87 -9.20 8.72
N GLU A 259 1.61 -10.26 7.94
CA GLU A 259 2.37 -10.55 6.72
C GLU A 259 2.28 -9.39 5.70
N LEU A 260 1.07 -8.87 5.47
CA LEU A 260 0.82 -7.74 4.59
C LEU A 260 1.51 -6.46 5.09
N THR A 261 1.47 -6.20 6.40
CA THR A 261 2.19 -5.08 7.05
C THR A 261 3.69 -5.18 6.76
N TYR A 262 4.31 -6.33 7.03
CA TYR A 262 5.74 -6.55 6.80
C TYR A 262 6.13 -6.43 5.33
N VAL A 263 5.27 -6.88 4.40
CA VAL A 263 5.47 -6.70 2.96
C VAL A 263 5.46 -5.21 2.59
N LEU A 264 4.42 -4.46 2.99
CA LEU A 264 4.23 -3.05 2.63
C LEU A 264 5.30 -2.13 3.26
N GLU A 265 5.78 -2.46 4.46
CA GLU A 265 6.86 -1.75 5.17
C GLU A 265 8.26 -2.09 4.67
N THR A 266 8.44 -2.96 3.66
CA THR A 266 9.77 -3.33 3.15
C THR A 266 10.60 -2.08 2.83
N PRO A 267 11.71 -1.81 3.54
CA PRO A 267 12.49 -0.60 3.33
C PRO A 267 13.05 -0.50 1.93
N HIS A 268 12.98 0.70 1.35
CA HIS A 268 13.63 1.05 0.08
C HIS A 268 13.18 0.18 -1.11
N SER A 269 11.92 -0.28 -1.11
CA SER A 269 11.32 -1.00 -2.24
C SER A 269 9.98 -0.41 -2.68
N VAL A 270 9.68 -0.57 -3.96
CA VAL A 270 8.33 -0.39 -4.51
C VAL A 270 7.61 -1.72 -4.36
N VAL A 271 6.43 -1.72 -3.76
CA VAL A 271 5.63 -2.93 -3.54
C VAL A 271 4.44 -2.92 -4.48
N ILE A 272 4.32 -3.95 -5.31
CA ILE A 272 3.13 -4.22 -6.13
C ILE A 272 2.34 -5.34 -5.47
N ILE A 273 1.08 -5.08 -5.13
CA ILE A 273 0.12 -6.12 -4.78
C ILE A 273 -0.69 -6.47 -6.03
N ALA A 274 -0.75 -7.74 -6.42
CA ALA A 274 -1.37 -8.18 -7.66
C ALA A 274 -1.86 -9.64 -7.59
N GLU A 275 -2.73 -10.04 -8.52
CA GLU A 275 -3.07 -11.46 -8.67
C GLU A 275 -1.96 -12.25 -9.36
N ARG A 276 -1.89 -13.56 -9.10
CA ARG A 276 -0.96 -14.49 -9.77
C ARG A 276 -1.05 -14.47 -11.30
N ASN A 277 -2.26 -14.31 -11.86
CA ASN A 277 -2.47 -14.32 -13.31
C ASN A 277 -2.73 -12.92 -13.91
N CYS A 278 -2.55 -11.84 -13.14
CA CYS A 278 -2.76 -10.48 -13.63
C CYS A 278 -1.70 -10.09 -14.68
N PRO A 279 -2.05 -9.71 -15.93
CA PRO A 279 -1.08 -9.27 -16.94
C PRO A 279 -0.53 -7.87 -16.64
N VAL A 280 -1.36 -7.00 -16.05
CA VAL A 280 -1.06 -5.58 -15.76
C VAL A 280 0.15 -5.43 -14.83
N LYS A 281 0.37 -6.39 -13.91
CA LYS A 281 1.55 -6.38 -13.01
C LYS A 281 2.88 -6.46 -13.78
N SER A 282 2.88 -7.12 -14.94
CA SER A 282 4.07 -7.25 -15.79
C SER A 282 4.42 -5.96 -16.52
N GLU A 283 3.42 -5.11 -16.81
CA GLU A 283 3.63 -3.77 -17.37
C GLU A 283 4.16 -2.82 -16.29
N LEU A 284 3.49 -2.74 -15.14
CA LEU A 284 3.95 -1.98 -13.96
C LEU A 284 5.39 -2.35 -13.57
N ARG A 285 5.71 -3.65 -13.49
CA ARG A 285 7.05 -4.12 -13.14
C ARG A 285 8.09 -3.72 -14.19
N LYS A 286 7.78 -3.74 -15.48
CA LYS A 286 8.71 -3.28 -16.54
C LYS A 286 9.00 -1.79 -16.41
N MET A 287 7.95 -0.97 -16.28
CA MET A 287 8.03 0.49 -16.12
C MET A 287 8.85 0.88 -14.89
N LEU A 288 8.51 0.36 -13.71
CA LEU A 288 9.27 0.64 -12.47
C LEU A 288 10.71 0.14 -12.53
N HIS A 289 11.00 -0.91 -13.31
CA HIS A 289 12.35 -1.42 -13.52
C HIS A 289 13.14 -0.65 -14.60
N MET A 290 12.51 0.15 -15.47
CA MET A 290 13.22 1.12 -16.31
C MET A 290 13.91 2.21 -15.47
N PHE A 291 13.31 2.58 -14.34
CA PHE A 291 13.96 3.41 -13.32
C PHE A 291 15.03 2.66 -12.50
N ARG A 292 15.26 1.35 -12.74
CA ARG A 292 16.16 0.48 -11.95
C ARG A 292 15.79 0.36 -10.46
N THR A 293 14.52 0.55 -10.11
CA THR A 293 14.05 0.39 -8.72
C THR A 293 14.09 -1.07 -8.25
N THR A 294 14.23 -1.26 -6.92
CA THR A 294 13.91 -2.53 -6.28
C THR A 294 12.38 -2.69 -6.20
N VAL A 295 11.82 -3.57 -7.04
CA VAL A 295 10.38 -3.90 -7.05
C VAL A 295 10.13 -5.25 -6.38
N ARG A 296 9.32 -5.26 -5.31
CA ARG A 296 8.71 -6.48 -4.77
C ARG A 296 7.30 -6.67 -5.34
N VAL A 297 6.91 -7.93 -5.54
CA VAL A 297 5.55 -8.31 -5.91
C VAL A 297 5.04 -9.32 -4.89
N LYS A 298 3.94 -9.00 -4.20
CA LYS A 298 3.20 -9.93 -3.32
C LYS A 298 1.97 -10.35 -4.10
N GLU A 299 1.92 -11.64 -4.42
CA GLU A 299 0.76 -12.24 -5.08
C GLU A 299 -0.30 -12.55 -4.04
N ILE A 300 -1.53 -12.10 -4.28
CA ILE A 300 -2.70 -12.43 -3.48
C ILE A 300 -3.83 -12.95 -4.38
N GLY A 301 -4.87 -13.52 -3.77
CA GLY A 301 -6.14 -13.80 -4.45
C GLY A 301 -6.67 -15.22 -4.33
N TRP A 302 -7.73 -15.44 -5.08
CA TRP A 302 -8.78 -16.45 -4.89
C TRP A 302 -8.37 -17.93 -4.71
N MET A 303 -7.18 -18.32 -5.16
CA MET A 303 -6.69 -19.71 -5.07
C MET A 303 -5.99 -20.04 -3.75
N SER A 304 -5.73 -19.05 -2.89
CA SER A 304 -4.93 -19.26 -1.68
C SER A 304 -5.37 -18.35 -0.53
N HIS A 305 -6.32 -18.88 0.26
CA HIS A 305 -6.78 -18.40 1.57
C HIS A 305 -7.77 -17.22 1.58
N VAL A 306 -8.17 -16.87 2.81
CA VAL A 306 -9.38 -16.15 3.23
C VAL A 306 -9.33 -14.66 2.80
N PRO A 307 -10.47 -13.98 2.50
CA PRO A 307 -10.51 -12.59 2.02
C PRO A 307 -9.84 -11.50 2.87
N PHE A 308 -9.22 -11.82 4.03
CA PHE A 308 -8.62 -10.85 4.95
C PHE A 308 -7.60 -9.91 4.28
N GLU A 309 -6.73 -10.41 3.38
CA GLU A 309 -5.76 -9.57 2.65
C GLU A 309 -6.45 -8.60 1.69
N TRP A 310 -7.56 -9.01 1.09
CA TRP A 310 -8.33 -8.18 0.16
C TRP A 310 -9.12 -7.11 0.91
N GLU A 311 -9.83 -7.50 1.97
CA GLU A 311 -10.53 -6.60 2.89
C GLU A 311 -9.55 -5.54 3.42
N ALA A 312 -8.34 -5.93 3.84
CA ALA A 312 -7.30 -5.02 4.31
C ALA A 312 -6.85 -3.98 3.27
N LEU A 313 -6.70 -4.40 2.01
CA LEU A 313 -6.29 -3.49 0.93
C LEU A 313 -7.42 -2.57 0.52
N GLU A 314 -8.66 -3.03 0.54
CA GLU A 314 -9.83 -2.18 0.32
C GLU A 314 -9.92 -1.10 1.41
N ALA A 315 -9.75 -1.46 2.69
CA ALA A 315 -9.72 -0.51 3.80
C ALA A 315 -8.52 0.47 3.76
N LEU A 316 -7.33 0.02 3.31
CA LEU A 316 -6.15 0.87 3.17
C LEU A 316 -6.18 1.82 1.95
N THR A 317 -6.92 1.48 0.88
CA THR A 317 -6.80 2.17 -0.41
C THR A 317 -8.11 2.71 -0.99
N GLY A 318 -9.25 2.29 -0.45
CA GLY A 318 -10.58 2.52 -1.02
C GLY A 318 -10.79 1.85 -2.39
N ARG A 319 -10.01 0.81 -2.74
CA ARG A 319 -10.08 0.13 -4.05
C ARG A 319 -10.31 -1.37 -3.94
N THR A 320 -11.27 -1.84 -4.73
CA THR A 320 -11.61 -3.25 -4.99
C THR A 320 -10.97 -3.78 -6.28
N THR A 321 -9.81 -3.25 -6.68
CA THR A 321 -9.18 -3.58 -7.97
C THR A 321 -7.66 -3.68 -7.87
N LEU A 322 -7.10 -4.82 -8.28
CA LEU A 322 -5.66 -5.02 -8.44
C LEU A 322 -5.21 -4.75 -9.88
N PRO A 323 -3.92 -4.41 -10.13
CA PRO A 323 -2.83 -4.27 -9.17
C PRO A 323 -2.81 -2.91 -8.44
N LEU A 324 -2.32 -2.92 -7.21
CA LEU A 324 -2.11 -1.73 -6.37
C LEU A 324 -0.60 -1.53 -6.13
N VAL A 325 -0.13 -0.29 -6.21
CA VAL A 325 1.28 0.08 -6.02
C VAL A 325 1.45 0.91 -4.75
N PHE A 326 2.46 0.54 -3.97
CA PHE A 326 2.85 1.20 -2.72
C PHE A 326 4.34 1.54 -2.73
N ILE A 327 4.70 2.65 -2.09
CA ILE A 327 6.09 3.11 -1.90
C ILE A 327 6.23 3.50 -0.42
N GLN A 328 7.14 2.85 0.32
CA GLN A 328 7.30 3.03 1.78
C GLN A 328 5.96 2.95 2.54
N GLY A 329 5.20 1.86 2.36
CA GLY A 329 3.87 1.68 2.96
C GLY A 329 2.76 2.58 2.39
N LYS A 330 3.08 3.71 1.76
CA LYS A 330 2.10 4.65 1.20
C LYS A 330 1.52 4.16 -0.12
N TYR A 331 0.19 4.09 -0.21
CA TYR A 331 -0.53 3.79 -1.44
C TYR A 331 -0.36 4.90 -2.50
N ILE A 332 -0.11 4.50 -3.75
CA ILE A 332 0.16 5.38 -4.89
C ILE A 332 -0.95 5.32 -5.94
N GLY A 333 -1.48 4.13 -6.23
CA GLY A 333 -2.51 3.92 -7.25
C GLY A 333 -2.38 2.59 -7.99
N GLY A 334 -3.08 2.45 -9.11
CA GLY A 334 -2.88 1.37 -10.08
C GLY A 334 -1.99 1.81 -11.26
N LEU A 335 -2.02 1.07 -12.36
CA LEU A 335 -1.24 1.37 -13.57
C LEU A 335 -1.47 2.80 -14.08
N ARG A 336 -2.72 3.27 -14.15
CA ARG A 336 -3.08 4.58 -14.71
C ARG A 336 -2.52 5.74 -13.88
N GLU A 337 -2.61 5.63 -12.56
CA GLU A 337 -2.07 6.61 -11.63
C GLU A 337 -0.53 6.67 -11.70
N VAL A 338 0.16 5.52 -11.80
CA VAL A 338 1.62 5.49 -11.96
C VAL A 338 2.06 6.04 -13.33
N GLN A 339 1.39 5.67 -14.42
CA GLN A 339 1.62 6.26 -15.76
C GLN A 339 1.45 7.79 -15.74
N LYS A 340 0.46 8.31 -15.01
CA LYS A 340 0.24 9.75 -14.87
C LYS A 340 1.39 10.43 -14.11
N LEU A 341 1.90 9.81 -13.04
CA LEU A 341 3.07 10.33 -12.30
C LEU A 341 4.35 10.29 -13.15
N GLU A 342 4.51 9.29 -14.02
CA GLU A 342 5.60 9.23 -15.00
C GLU A 342 5.49 10.36 -16.04
N GLN A 343 4.32 10.53 -16.65
CA GLN A 343 4.04 11.61 -17.62
C GLN A 343 4.19 13.02 -17.02
N MET A 344 3.90 13.19 -15.73
CA MET A 344 4.13 14.43 -14.99
C MET A 344 5.59 14.63 -14.54
N GLY A 345 6.48 13.65 -14.77
CA GLY A 345 7.88 13.66 -14.31
C GLY A 345 8.06 13.50 -12.79
N THR A 346 6.98 13.39 -12.01
CA THR A 346 6.99 13.36 -10.55
C THR A 346 7.32 11.99 -9.97
N LEU A 347 7.08 10.91 -10.73
CA LEU A 347 7.38 9.53 -10.31
C LEU A 347 8.86 9.36 -9.93
N ARG A 348 9.79 9.88 -10.74
CA ARG A 348 11.23 9.76 -10.46
C ARG A 348 11.59 10.40 -9.12
N ALA A 349 11.16 11.64 -8.87
CA ALA A 349 11.45 12.34 -7.61
C ALA A 349 10.85 11.61 -6.38
N MET A 350 9.72 10.93 -6.54
CA MET A 350 9.11 10.10 -5.50
C MET A 350 9.91 8.80 -5.24
N LEU A 351 10.43 8.18 -6.30
CA LEU A 351 11.28 6.99 -6.23
C LEU A 351 12.68 7.30 -5.64
N GLU A 352 13.23 8.48 -5.95
CA GLU A 352 14.47 9.00 -5.35
C GLU A 352 14.25 9.24 -3.84
N LYS A 353 13.28 10.08 -3.44
CA LYS A 353 13.00 10.41 -2.03
C LYS A 353 12.69 9.18 -1.16
N SER A 354 12.10 8.13 -1.72
CA SER A 354 11.78 6.89 -1.00
C SER A 354 12.97 5.92 -0.85
N GLY A 355 14.13 6.26 -1.40
CA GLY A 355 15.33 5.43 -1.36
C GLY A 355 15.29 4.19 -2.26
N THR A 356 14.21 3.99 -3.02
CA THR A 356 14.04 2.83 -3.93
C THR A 356 15.07 2.80 -5.08
N LEU A 357 15.77 3.93 -5.27
CA LEU A 357 16.83 4.15 -6.25
C LEU A 357 18.23 4.21 -5.63
N ALA A 358 18.40 3.90 -4.35
CA ALA A 358 19.71 3.98 -3.67
C ALA A 358 20.80 3.10 -4.33
N GLU A 359 20.44 1.91 -4.78
CA GLU A 359 21.35 0.99 -5.48
C GLU A 359 21.79 1.53 -6.84
N ASP A 360 20.85 2.03 -7.67
CA ASP A 360 21.19 2.69 -8.93
C ASP A 360 22.00 3.98 -8.73
N THR A 361 21.65 4.77 -7.71
CA THR A 361 22.34 6.02 -7.37
C THR A 361 23.81 5.77 -7.03
N VAL A 362 24.09 4.75 -6.20
CA VAL A 362 25.48 4.39 -5.86
C VAL A 362 26.21 3.79 -7.05
N TRP A 363 25.62 2.84 -7.79
CA TRP A 363 26.27 2.25 -8.96
C TRP A 363 26.57 3.28 -10.05
N THR A 364 25.61 4.16 -10.35
CA THR A 364 25.78 5.24 -11.32
C THR A 364 26.87 6.20 -10.87
N ALA A 365 26.89 6.60 -9.59
CA ALA A 365 27.94 7.46 -9.05
C ALA A 365 29.34 6.85 -9.20
N ILE A 366 29.57 5.64 -8.68
CA ILE A 366 30.92 5.04 -8.62
C ILE A 366 31.45 4.55 -9.97
N ASN A 367 30.56 4.27 -10.93
CA ASN A 367 30.94 3.85 -12.29
C ASN A 367 31.13 5.03 -13.26
N GLN A 368 30.50 6.19 -13.02
CA GLN A 368 30.66 7.39 -13.87
C GLN A 368 31.76 8.34 -13.38
N ASN A 369 32.22 8.21 -12.13
CA ASN A 369 33.19 9.13 -11.52
C ASN A 369 34.38 8.36 -10.97
N ALA A 370 35.60 8.78 -11.31
CA ALA A 370 36.82 8.08 -10.91
C ALA A 370 37.08 8.11 -9.38
N LEU A 371 36.54 9.11 -8.67
CA LEU A 371 36.64 9.29 -7.23
C LEU A 371 35.28 9.71 -6.63
N VAL A 372 34.74 8.90 -5.71
CA VAL A 372 33.44 9.17 -5.04
C VAL A 372 33.57 9.00 -3.53
N LEU A 373 33.01 9.93 -2.76
CA LEU A 373 33.05 9.94 -1.30
C LEU A 373 31.63 10.02 -0.72
N PHE A 374 31.19 8.94 -0.08
CA PHE A 374 29.98 8.96 0.74
C PHE A 374 30.33 9.45 2.16
N SER A 375 29.59 10.45 2.62
CA SER A 375 29.98 11.37 3.70
C SER A 375 28.77 11.72 4.58
N LYS A 376 29.01 12.36 5.73
CA LYS A 376 28.02 13.18 6.42
C LYS A 376 28.64 14.51 6.84
N SER A 377 27.88 15.60 6.72
CA SER A 377 28.40 16.98 6.87
C SER A 377 29.04 17.23 8.24
N TYR A 378 28.47 16.65 9.30
CA TYR A 378 28.94 16.78 10.69
C TYR A 378 30.08 15.83 11.07
N CYS A 379 30.48 14.88 10.21
CA CYS A 379 31.39 13.81 10.61
C CYS A 379 32.87 14.27 10.55
N PRO A 380 33.63 14.24 11.67
CA PRO A 380 35.01 14.69 11.70
C PRO A 380 35.95 13.80 10.84
N TYR A 381 35.67 12.50 10.75
CA TYR A 381 36.40 11.57 9.87
C TYR A 381 36.15 11.87 8.39
N CYS A 382 34.93 12.27 8.02
CA CYS A 382 34.62 12.72 6.66
C CYS A 382 35.38 14.01 6.33
N LYS A 383 35.43 14.96 7.27
CA LYS A 383 36.23 16.19 7.13
C LYS A 383 37.72 15.86 6.92
N LYS A 384 38.33 15.03 7.78
CA LYS A 384 39.74 14.62 7.66
C LYS A 384 40.06 13.90 6.34
N THR A 385 39.13 13.09 5.84
CA THR A 385 39.24 12.42 4.54
C THR A 385 39.18 13.42 3.38
N LYS A 386 38.28 14.42 3.42
CA LYS A 386 38.23 15.50 2.42
C LYS A 386 39.49 16.36 2.43
N GLU A 387 40.00 16.72 3.62
CA GLU A 387 41.27 17.44 3.79
C GLU A 387 42.44 16.63 3.21
N THR A 388 42.52 15.34 3.51
CA THR A 388 43.54 14.43 2.97
C THR A 388 43.51 14.32 1.44
N LEU A 389 42.33 14.27 0.82
CA LEU A 389 42.21 14.25 -0.64
C LEU A 389 42.57 15.60 -1.26
N ALA A 390 42.17 16.71 -0.63
CA ALA A 390 42.48 18.06 -1.09
C ALA A 390 43.99 18.41 -0.99
N GLU A 391 44.68 17.92 0.05
CA GLU A 391 46.14 18.00 0.17
C GLU A 391 46.87 17.28 -0.98
N LEU A 392 46.29 16.20 -1.50
CA LEU A 392 46.78 15.46 -2.66
C LEU A 392 46.24 16.03 -3.99
N GLY A 393 45.54 17.17 -3.99
CA GLY A 393 44.95 17.80 -5.18
C GLY A 393 43.65 17.16 -5.69
N ALA A 394 43.23 16.03 -5.13
CA ALA A 394 42.11 15.22 -5.61
C ALA A 394 40.74 15.79 -5.17
N LYS A 395 39.77 15.77 -6.08
CA LYS A 395 38.41 16.32 -5.87
C LYS A 395 37.34 15.22 -6.02
N PRO A 396 36.84 14.62 -4.92
CA PRO A 396 35.80 13.59 -4.98
C PRO A 396 34.44 14.17 -5.36
N LEU A 397 33.60 13.39 -6.04
CA LEU A 397 32.15 13.60 -5.99
C LEU A 397 31.64 13.23 -4.59
N VAL A 398 31.09 14.18 -3.84
CA VAL A 398 30.66 13.98 -2.46
C VAL A 398 29.15 13.78 -2.35
N PHE A 399 28.73 12.73 -1.66
CA PHE A 399 27.35 12.50 -1.23
C PHE A 399 27.23 12.68 0.27
N GLU A 400 26.64 13.78 0.73
CA GLU A 400 26.30 13.98 2.14
C GLU A 400 24.98 13.24 2.47
N LEU A 401 25.09 12.15 3.22
CA LEU A 401 23.97 11.24 3.52
C LEU A 401 23.08 11.72 4.67
N ASP A 402 23.42 12.83 5.30
CA ASP A 402 22.62 13.52 6.32
C ASP A 402 21.77 14.66 5.74
N THR A 403 22.02 15.09 4.51
CA THR A 403 21.27 16.17 3.83
C THR A 403 20.39 15.64 2.69
N ARG A 404 20.05 14.34 2.69
CA ARG A 404 19.26 13.68 1.64
C ARG A 404 18.22 12.74 2.23
N ASP A 405 16.99 12.79 1.69
CA ASP A 405 15.88 11.91 2.08
C ASP A 405 16.22 10.41 1.89
N ASP A 406 17.01 10.06 0.87
CA ASP A 406 17.49 8.70 0.58
C ASP A 406 18.83 8.34 1.24
N GLY A 407 19.41 9.23 2.03
CA GLY A 407 20.69 9.02 2.70
C GLY A 407 20.78 7.73 3.53
N PRO A 408 19.75 7.37 4.33
CA PRO A 408 19.69 6.08 5.04
C PRO A 408 19.65 4.86 4.09
N ALA A 409 18.96 4.99 2.95
CA ALA A 409 18.86 3.93 1.94
C ALA A 409 20.21 3.69 1.26
N ILE A 410 20.90 4.77 0.89
CA ILE A 410 22.26 4.73 0.35
C ILE A 410 23.22 4.13 1.37
N GLN A 411 23.16 4.53 2.65
CA GLN A 411 24.02 3.97 3.70
C GLN A 411 23.76 2.46 3.92
N ALA A 412 22.50 2.01 3.88
CA ALA A 412 22.15 0.59 3.97
C ALA A 412 22.66 -0.22 2.76
N PHE A 413 22.57 0.34 1.54
CA PHE A 413 23.13 -0.30 0.35
C PHE A 413 24.67 -0.35 0.38
N LEU A 414 25.34 0.73 0.80
CA LEU A 414 26.80 0.77 0.96
C LEU A 414 27.29 -0.28 1.96
N PHE A 415 26.58 -0.51 3.07
CA PHE A 415 26.89 -1.61 3.98
C PHE A 415 26.73 -2.98 3.33
N ARG A 416 25.69 -3.17 2.50
CA ARG A 416 25.50 -4.42 1.73
C ARG A 416 26.63 -4.67 0.72
N LEU A 417 27.11 -3.61 0.07
CA LEU A 417 28.15 -3.64 -0.98
C LEU A 417 29.58 -3.78 -0.41
N THR A 418 29.91 -3.03 0.64
CA THR A 418 31.30 -2.85 1.14
C THR A 418 31.55 -3.47 2.51
N ARG A 419 30.50 -3.91 3.21
CA ARG A 419 30.50 -4.28 4.65
C ARG A 419 30.85 -3.15 5.62
N GLN A 420 31.08 -1.93 5.13
CA GLN A 420 31.27 -0.76 5.98
C GLN A 420 29.93 -0.04 6.22
N SER A 421 29.52 0.04 7.49
CA SER A 421 28.29 0.72 7.93
C SER A 421 28.51 2.21 8.27
N THR A 422 29.76 2.65 8.39
CA THR A 422 30.17 4.00 8.78
C THR A 422 30.47 4.89 7.56
N VAL A 423 30.47 6.20 7.79
CA VAL A 423 31.04 7.21 6.88
C VAL A 423 32.33 7.77 7.49
N PRO A 424 33.33 8.19 6.69
CA PRO A 424 33.36 8.21 5.23
C PRO A 424 33.47 6.81 4.61
N ASN A 425 32.93 6.62 3.41
CA ASN A 425 33.17 5.44 2.59
C ASN A 425 33.62 5.92 1.19
N LEU A 426 34.91 5.69 0.88
CA LEU A 426 35.57 6.20 -0.33
C LEU A 426 35.63 5.13 -1.42
N PHE A 427 35.46 5.54 -2.67
CA PHE A 427 35.64 4.70 -3.86
C PHE A 427 36.61 5.33 -4.86
N ILE A 428 37.49 4.50 -5.44
CA ILE A 428 38.38 4.83 -6.55
C ILE A 428 38.12 3.82 -7.67
N ARG A 429 37.79 4.29 -8.88
CA ARG A 429 37.43 3.47 -10.06
C ARG A 429 36.50 2.28 -9.73
N SER A 430 35.32 2.57 -9.17
CA SER A 430 34.33 1.59 -8.67
C SER A 430 34.77 0.65 -7.54
N LYS A 431 36.04 0.64 -7.11
CA LYS A 431 36.53 -0.16 -5.96
C LYS A 431 36.37 0.64 -4.67
N SER A 432 35.87 0.02 -3.62
CA SER A 432 35.83 0.65 -2.29
C SER A 432 37.23 0.63 -1.67
N VAL A 433 37.68 1.80 -1.21
CA VAL A 433 38.89 2.01 -0.40
C VAL A 433 38.56 1.86 1.08
N GLY A 434 37.30 2.06 1.47
CA GLY A 434 36.80 1.93 2.83
C GLY A 434 36.78 3.26 3.60
N GLY A 435 37.15 3.19 4.88
CA GLY A 435 36.99 4.26 5.85
C GLY A 435 38.13 5.28 5.87
N ASN A 436 37.97 6.29 6.74
CA ASN A 436 39.02 7.27 7.00
C ASN A 436 40.35 6.60 7.34
N ASP A 437 40.32 5.54 8.14
CA ASP A 437 41.53 4.92 8.67
C ASP A 437 42.28 4.16 7.56
N ASN A 438 41.56 3.54 6.62
CA ASN A 438 42.14 2.99 5.38
C ASN A 438 42.77 4.11 4.51
N VAL A 439 42.10 5.26 4.39
CA VAL A 439 42.65 6.43 3.66
C VAL A 439 43.90 6.98 4.32
N GLN A 440 43.94 7.07 5.66
CA GLN A 440 45.16 7.50 6.39
C GLN A 440 46.29 6.48 6.28
N GLU A 441 45.98 5.18 6.26
CA GLU A 441 46.95 4.10 6.09
C GLU A 441 47.58 4.12 4.69
N LEU A 442 46.76 4.19 3.63
CA LEU A 442 47.23 4.28 2.24
C LEU A 442 47.96 5.61 1.96
N LYS A 443 47.62 6.71 2.65
CA LYS A 443 48.41 7.96 2.61
C LYS A 443 49.80 7.73 3.21
N ARG A 444 49.91 6.97 4.30
CA ARG A 444 51.16 6.67 5.00
C ARG A 444 52.05 5.69 4.25
N SER A 445 51.50 4.72 3.50
CA SER A 445 52.28 3.84 2.62
C SER A 445 52.63 4.46 1.27
N GLY A 446 51.97 5.56 0.90
CA GLY A 446 52.11 6.24 -0.40
C GLY A 446 51.20 5.67 -1.50
N GLU A 447 50.60 4.50 -1.28
CA GLU A 447 49.69 3.84 -2.24
C GLU A 447 48.48 4.70 -2.63
N LEU A 448 48.00 5.57 -1.74
CA LEU A 448 46.88 6.46 -2.05
C LEU A 448 47.20 7.43 -3.20
N LEU A 449 48.45 7.89 -3.31
CA LEU A 449 48.86 8.79 -4.39
C LEU A 449 48.82 8.04 -5.72
N GLY A 450 49.50 6.89 -5.80
CA GLY A 450 49.52 6.05 -7.00
C GLY A 450 48.12 5.59 -7.43
N GLN A 451 47.22 5.26 -6.49
CA GLN A 451 45.83 4.92 -6.82
C GLN A 451 45.02 6.09 -7.40
N LEU A 452 45.37 7.35 -7.08
CA LEU A 452 44.72 8.54 -7.63
C LEU A 452 45.31 8.93 -9.00
N GLU A 453 46.62 8.74 -9.19
CA GLU A 453 47.32 8.86 -10.48
C GLU A 453 46.84 7.80 -11.48
N ASP A 454 46.82 6.52 -11.09
CA ASP A 454 46.23 5.39 -11.85
C ASP A 454 44.75 5.58 -12.18
N ALA A 455 44.05 6.45 -11.44
CA ALA A 455 42.66 6.80 -11.68
C ALA A 455 42.47 8.03 -12.58
N GLY A 456 43.54 8.74 -12.95
CA GLY A 456 43.47 9.99 -13.72
C GLY A 456 42.76 11.11 -12.95
N VAL A 457 42.80 11.07 -11.62
CA VAL A 457 42.15 12.06 -10.73
C VAL A 457 43.09 13.24 -10.47
N ILE A 458 44.40 13.00 -10.54
CA ILE A 458 45.50 13.95 -10.35
C ILE A 458 46.59 13.67 -11.41
N PHE A 459 47.53 14.60 -11.57
CA PHE A 459 48.58 14.63 -12.60
C PHE A 459 49.90 15.15 -12.04
#